data_AF-A0A1J3CAY0-F1
#
_entry.id   AF-A0A1J3CAY0-F1
#
_cell.length_a   1.000
_cell.length_b   1.000
_cell.length_c   1.000
_cell.angle_alpha   90.00
_cell.angle_beta   90.00
_cell.angle_gamma   90.00
#
_symmetry.space_group_name_H-M   'P 1'
#
loop_
_entity.id
_entity.type
_entity.pdbx_description
1 polymer ?
#
loop_
_entity_poly.entity_id
_entity_poly.type
_entity_poly.pdbx_seq_one_letter_code
_entity_poly.pdbx_strand_id
1 'polypeptide(L)'
;AAGEQNDTKLSCRTFRELLVSAGNPLTSDCYLNLARAFINTDDCTHLSSLLKEISESSLPCRLIVINRTILAFAESRQVNKVLMILEQMREWKCKPG
;
A
#
# COMPACT_ATOMS: atom_id res chain seq x y z
N ALA A 1 -11.60 -6.77 15.39
CA ALA A 1 -12.52 -5.97 16.26
C ALA A 1 -12.82 -4.61 15.60
N ALA A 2 -13.84 -3.86 16.04
CA ALA A 2 -14.22 -2.57 15.42
C ALA A 2 -13.12 -1.49 15.45
N GLY A 3 -12.17 -1.57 16.39
CA GLY A 3 -11.01 -0.67 16.48
C GLY A 3 -10.03 -0.80 15.30
N GLU A 4 -9.65 -2.03 14.94
CA GLU A 4 -8.68 -2.29 13.86
C GLU A 4 -9.17 -1.82 12.47
N GLN A 5 -10.48 -1.91 12.23
CA GLN A 5 -11.08 -1.40 10.99
C GLN A 5 -11.00 0.13 10.91
N ASN A 6 -11.15 0.82 12.04
CA ASN A 6 -11.08 2.28 12.09
C ASN A 6 -9.63 2.77 11.85
N ASP A 7 -8.65 2.08 12.42
CA ASP A 7 -7.22 2.40 12.26
C ASP A 7 -6.74 2.19 10.82
N THR A 8 -7.22 1.12 10.18
CA THR A 8 -6.91 0.83 8.77
C THR A 8 -7.48 1.91 7.84
N LYS A 9 -8.74 2.31 8.06
CA LYS A 9 -9.39 3.35 7.27
C LYS A 9 -8.67 4.70 7.43
N LEU A 10 -8.26 5.05 8.66
CA LEU A 10 -7.47 6.24 8.92
C LEU A 10 -6.09 6.19 8.24
N SER A 11 -5.43 5.03 8.31
CA SER A 11 -4.14 4.80 7.64
C SER A 11 -4.27 4.97 6.13
N CYS A 12 -5.31 4.42 5.49
CA CYS A 12 -5.57 4.63 4.06
C CYS A 12 -5.84 6.09 3.71
N ARG A 13 -6.58 6.84 4.54
CA ARG A 13 -6.81 8.27 4.32
C ARG A 13 -5.52 9.07 4.38
N THR A 14 -4.73 8.84 5.42
CA THR A 14 -3.41 9.48 5.59
C THR A 14 -2.50 9.18 4.41
N PHE A 15 -2.49 7.93 3.94
CA PHE A 15 -1.69 7.52 2.78
C PHE A 15 -2.12 8.27 1.51
N ARG A 16 -3.43 8.39 1.24
CA ARG A 16 -3.95 9.16 0.10
C ARG A 16 -3.57 10.63 0.18
N GLU A 17 -3.75 11.26 1.34
CA GLU A 17 -3.41 12.66 1.54
C GLU A 17 -1.93 12.91 1.28
N LEU A 18 -1.05 12.00 1.73
CA LEU A 18 0.39 12.11 1.47
C LEU A 18 0.77 11.92 0.00
N LEU A 19 0.02 11.11 -0.75
CA LEU A 19 0.23 10.95 -2.19
C LEU A 19 -0.22 12.17 -3.01
N VAL A 20 -1.24 12.88 -2.53
CA VAL A 20 -1.83 14.05 -3.22
C VAL A 20 -1.20 15.38 -2.78
N SER A 21 -0.89 15.53 -1.49
CA SER A 21 -0.44 16.79 -0.88
C SER A 21 1.04 17.09 -1.09
N ALA A 22 1.85 16.08 -1.41
CA ALA A 22 3.27 16.27 -1.57
C ALA A 22 3.52 16.79 -3.00
N GLY A 23 3.75 18.10 -3.14
CA GLY A 23 4.12 18.72 -4.43
C GLY A 23 5.35 18.07 -5.10
N ASN A 24 6.08 17.23 -4.35
CA ASN A 24 7.06 16.26 -4.83
C ASN A 24 6.83 14.89 -4.15
N PRO A 25 7.18 13.76 -4.79
CA PRO A 25 7.13 12.44 -4.15
C PRO A 25 7.88 12.40 -2.82
N LEU A 26 7.30 11.70 -1.83
CA LEU A 26 7.99 11.42 -0.57
C LEU A 26 9.17 10.47 -0.78
N THR A 27 10.04 10.38 0.23
CA THR A 27 11.11 9.39 0.22
C THR A 27 10.56 7.96 0.24
N SER A 28 11.36 7.02 -0.27
CA SER A 28 11.02 5.60 -0.29
C SER A 28 10.68 5.05 1.11
N ASP A 29 11.39 5.52 2.14
CA ASP A 29 11.22 5.07 3.51
C ASP A 29 9.91 5.58 4.14
N CYS A 30 9.41 6.74 3.71
CA CYS A 30 8.09 7.23 4.13
C CYS A 30 6.99 6.24 3.71
N TYR A 31 7.04 5.75 2.46
CA TYR A 31 6.07 4.77 1.97
C TYR A 31 6.20 3.42 2.66
N LEU A 32 7.45 2.99 2.95
CA LEU A 32 7.69 1.78 3.73
C LEU A 32 7.09 1.87 5.15
N ASN A 33 7.30 2.99 5.83
CA ASN A 33 6.78 3.20 7.19
C ASN A 33 5.24 3.25 7.22
N LEU A 34 4.60 3.84 6.20
CA LEU A 34 3.14 3.81 6.08
C LEU A 34 2.62 2.40 5.79
N ALA A 35 3.29 1.66 4.90
CA ALA A 35 2.92 0.28 4.62
C ALA A 35 2.97 -0.62 5.87
N ARG A 36 3.91 -0.34 6.80
CA ARG A 36 4.01 -1.07 8.07
C ARG A 36 2.77 -0.90 8.96
N ALA A 37 2.01 0.19 8.83
CA ALA A 37 0.76 0.37 9.58
C ALA A 37 -0.30 -0.71 9.25
N PHE A 38 -0.20 -1.36 8.10
CA PHE A 38 -1.16 -2.39 7.65
C PHE A 38 -0.74 -3.83 8.00
N ILE A 39 0.41 -4.04 8.66
CA ILE A 39 0.93 -5.39 8.93
C ILE A 39 -0.06 -6.19 9.79
N ASN A 40 -0.60 -5.57 10.84
CA ASN A 40 -1.49 -6.22 11.80
C ASN A 40 -2.98 -6.11 11.44
N THR A 41 -3.30 -5.53 10.28
CA THR A 41 -4.69 -5.43 9.82
C THR A 41 -5.13 -6.73 9.16
N ASP A 42 -6.18 -7.37 9.67
CA ASP A 42 -6.78 -8.55 9.00
C ASP A 42 -7.61 -8.16 7.77
N ASP A 43 -8.38 -7.07 7.84
CA ASP A 43 -9.18 -6.57 6.72
C ASP A 43 -8.35 -5.75 5.72
N CYS A 44 -7.88 -6.41 4.66
CA CYS A 44 -7.10 -5.77 3.59
C CYS A 44 -7.98 -5.12 2.51
N THR A 45 -9.30 -5.01 2.66
CA THR A 45 -10.19 -4.47 1.62
C THR A 45 -9.83 -3.02 1.29
N HIS A 46 -9.63 -2.20 2.32
CA HIS A 46 -9.27 -0.79 2.18
C HIS A 46 -7.88 -0.61 1.55
N LEU A 47 -6.92 -1.46 1.92
CA LEU A 47 -5.58 -1.44 1.34
C LEU A 47 -5.61 -1.87 -0.13
N SER A 48 -6.34 -2.93 -0.47
CA SER A 48 -6.50 -3.39 -1.86
C SER A 48 -7.12 -2.30 -2.74
N SER A 49 -8.16 -1.61 -2.26
CA SER A 49 -8.75 -0.46 -2.97
C SER A 49 -7.72 0.64 -3.20
N LEU A 50 -6.95 1.00 -2.17
CA LEU A 50 -5.91 2.01 -2.27
C LEU A 50 -4.81 1.63 -3.27
N LEU A 51 -4.32 0.39 -3.23
CA LEU A 51 -3.28 -0.09 -4.14
C LEU A 51 -3.78 -0.13 -5.58
N LYS A 52 -5.05 -0.47 -5.80
CA LYS A 52 -5.68 -0.38 -7.13
C LYS A 52 -5.71 1.06 -7.63
N GLU A 53 -6.22 2.00 -6.83
CA GLU A 53 -6.23 3.44 -7.15
C GLU A 53 -4.81 3.93 -7.51
N ILE A 54 -3.82 3.55 -6.71
CA ILE A 54 -2.41 3.88 -6.96
C ILE A 54 -1.96 3.28 -8.29
N SER A 55 -2.24 2.00 -8.55
CA SER A 55 -1.81 1.27 -9.76
C SER A 55 -2.37 1.86 -11.07
N GLU A 56 -3.56 2.45 -11.00
CA GLU A 56 -4.25 3.10 -12.13
C GLU A 56 -3.89 4.59 -12.27
N SER A 57 -3.21 5.16 -11.27
CA SER A 57 -2.80 6.57 -11.27
C SER A 57 -1.58 6.84 -12.17
N SER A 58 -1.44 8.09 -12.60
CA SER A 58 -0.24 8.61 -13.26
C SER A 58 0.86 9.06 -12.29
N LEU A 59 0.76 8.69 -11.00
CA LEU A 59 1.74 9.11 -10.00
C LEU A 59 3.13 8.55 -10.34
N PRO A 60 4.18 9.39 -10.34
CA PRO A 60 5.54 8.94 -10.64
C PRO A 60 6.07 7.94 -9.60
N CYS A 61 5.55 7.97 -8.37
CA CYS A 61 5.95 7.07 -7.28
C CYS A 61 5.15 5.76 -7.21
N ARG A 62 4.19 5.53 -8.12
CA ARG A 62 3.27 4.38 -8.08
C ARG A 62 3.95 3.03 -7.83
N LEU A 63 4.98 2.69 -8.61
CA LEU A 63 5.72 1.43 -8.46
C LEU A 63 6.49 1.37 -7.14
N ILE A 64 7.06 2.50 -6.70
CA ILE A 64 7.78 2.58 -5.43
C ILE A 64 6.84 2.27 -4.27
N VAL A 65 5.64 2.85 -4.27
CA VAL A 65 4.65 2.63 -3.21
C VAL A 65 4.23 1.16 -3.14
N ILE A 66 3.93 0.54 -4.29
CA ILE A 66 3.53 -0.88 -4.35
C ILE A 66 4.69 -1.78 -3.89
N ASN A 67 5.91 -1.55 -4.39
CA ASN A 67 7.10 -2.33 -4.02
C ASN A 67 7.42 -2.20 -2.52
N ARG A 68 7.27 -1.00 -1.92
CA ARG A 68 7.46 -0.81 -0.47
C ARG A 68 6.37 -1.46 0.36
N THR A 69 5.15 -1.54 -0.16
CA THR A 69 4.08 -2.30 0.47
C THR A 69 4.38 -3.80 0.50
N ILE A 70 4.86 -4.35 -0.63
CA ILE A 70 5.32 -5.74 -0.71
C ILE A 70 6.47 -5.99 0.27
N LEU A 71 7.46 -5.08 0.30
CA LEU A 71 8.61 -5.21 1.20
C LEU A 71 8.19 -5.25 2.68
N ALA A 72 7.32 -4.34 3.12
CA ALA A 72 6.83 -4.31 4.50
C ALA A 72 6.19 -5.65 4.93
N PHE A 73 5.38 -6.23 4.03
CA PHE A 73 4.74 -7.51 4.27
C PHE A 73 5.70 -8.69 4.21
N ALA A 74 6.68 -8.67 3.31
CA ALA A 74 7.72 -9.68 3.23
C ALA A 74 8.60 -9.69 4.50
N GLU A 75 9.08 -8.52 4.95
CA GLU A 75 9.85 -8.36 6.19
C GLU A 75 9.10 -8.88 7.41
N SER A 76 7.77 -8.74 7.40
CA SER A 76 6.88 -9.13 8.51
C SER A 76 6.29 -10.54 8.35
N ARG A 77 6.78 -11.33 7.38
CA ARG A 77 6.32 -12.70 7.09
C ARG A 77 4.83 -12.81 6.75
N GLN A 78 4.21 -11.74 6.28
CA GLN A 78 2.82 -11.69 5.84
C GLN A 78 2.69 -12.24 4.41
N VAL A 79 3.08 -13.49 4.20
CA VAL A 79 3.22 -14.13 2.86
C VAL A 79 1.91 -14.08 2.06
N ASN A 80 0.76 -14.32 2.70
CA ASN A 80 -0.55 -14.26 2.04
C ASN A 80 -0.84 -12.87 1.46
N LYS A 81 -0.48 -11.80 2.17
CA LYS A 81 -0.66 -10.42 1.70
C LYS A 81 0.31 -10.09 0.56
N VAL A 82 1.54 -10.62 0.62
CA VAL A 82 2.51 -10.49 -0.49
C VAL A 82 1.96 -11.14 -1.76
N LEU A 83 1.48 -12.39 -1.67
CA LEU A 83 0.91 -13.11 -2.81
C LEU A 83 -0.31 -12.39 -3.39
N MET A 84 -1.23 -11.93 -2.53
CA MET A 84 -2.40 -11.16 -2.95
C MET A 84 -2.02 -9.92 -3.77
N ILE A 85 -1.02 -9.14 -3.34
CA ILE A 85 -0.59 -7.95 -4.08
C ILE A 85 0.08 -8.33 -5.40
N LEU A 86 0.93 -9.36 -5.40
CA LEU A 86 1.60 -9.81 -6.64
C LEU A 86 0.60 -10.33 -7.68
N GLU A 87 -0.46 -11.01 -7.25
CA GLU A 87 -1.56 -11.44 -8.11
C GLU A 87 -2.31 -10.24 -8.68
N GLN A 88 -2.71 -9.29 -7.83
CA GLN A 88 -3.36 -8.05 -8.24
C GLN A 88 -2.52 -7.24 -9.24
N MET A 89 -1.20 -7.16 -9.04
CA MET A 89 -0.29 -6.49 -9.98
C MET A 89 -0.33 -7.08 -11.39
N ARG A 90 -0.51 -8.41 -11.51
CA ARG A 90 -0.68 -9.07 -12.82
C ARG A 90 -1.97 -8.63 -13.50
N GLU A 91 -3.06 -8.51 -12.75
CA GLU A 91 -4.35 -8.02 -13.25
C GLU A 91 -4.27 -6.55 -13.71
N TRP A 92 -3.56 -5.72 -12.93
CA TRP A 92 -3.36 -4.29 -13.24
C TRP A 92 -2.32 -4.04 -14.34
N LYS A 93 -1.75 -5.11 -14.94
CA LYS A 93 -0.64 -5.03 -15.91
C LYS A 93 0.55 -4.21 -15.39
N CYS A 94 0.73 -4.21 -14.08
CA CYS A 94 1.78 -3.50 -13.36
C CYS A 94 2.89 -4.50 -13.05
N LYS A 95 4.08 -4.35 -13.64
CA LYS A 95 5.20 -5.26 -13.34
C LYS A 95 5.91 -4.81 -12.05
N PRO A 96 6.25 -5.73 -11.13
CA PRO A 96 7.16 -5.40 -10.05
C PRO A 96 8.51 -4.99 -10.64
N GLY A 97 9.02 -3.85 -10.17
CA GLY A 97 10.34 -3.32 -10.53
C GLY A 97 11.43 -3.85 -9.62
#